data_AF-A0A9D4X4U0-F1
#
_entry.id   AF-A0A9D4X4U0-F1
#
_cell.length_a   1.000
_cell.length_b   1.000
_cell.length_c   1.000
_cell.angle_alpha   90.00
_cell.angle_beta   90.00
_cell.angle_gamma   90.00
#
_symmetry.space_group_name_H-M   'P 1'
#
loop_
_entity.id
_entity.type
_entity.pdbx_description
1 polymer ?
#
loop_
_entity_poly.entity_id
_entity_poly.type
_entity_poly.pdbx_seq_one_letter_code
_entity_poly.pdbx_strand_id
1 'polypeptide(L)'
;KQLVDTSIKVFRSQRQARVPRTKSSNITWIKVQCPLQRNGIDCGYFVMRFMREIINMNQIEIPITYFDEYKCAHYTRLQLEQIKEELCQYFIEKRLISI
;
A
#
# COMPACT_ATOMS: atom_id res chain seq x y z
N LYS A 1 1.72 0.19 16.18
CA LYS A 1 2.88 1.07 16.47
C LYS A 1 4.21 0.36 16.22
N GLN A 2 4.51 -0.77 16.91
CA GLN A 2 5.78 -1.51 16.72
C GLN A 2 6.12 -1.87 15.26
N LEU A 3 5.14 -2.29 14.46
CA LEU A 3 5.36 -2.63 13.05
C LEU A 3 5.92 -1.43 12.26
N VAL A 4 5.30 -0.27 12.39
CA VAL A 4 5.70 0.96 11.68
C VAL A 4 7.10 1.39 12.11
N ASP A 5 7.39 1.36 13.41
CA ASP A 5 8.71 1.72 13.93
C ASP A 5 9.81 0.79 13.40
N THR A 6 9.52 -0.50 13.29
CA THR A 6 10.44 -1.50 12.70
C THR A 6 10.65 -1.24 11.21
N SER A 7 9.59 -1.01 10.45
CA SER A 7 9.68 -0.72 9.01
C SER A 7 10.51 0.54 8.75
N ILE A 8 10.33 1.59 9.55
CA ILE A 8 11.12 2.83 9.44
C ILE A 8 12.60 2.58 9.72
N LYS A 9 12.93 1.75 10.72
CA LYS A 9 14.32 1.37 11.03
C LYS A 9 14.97 0.64 9.84
N VAL A 10 14.29 -0.35 9.27
CA VAL A 10 14.78 -1.15 8.14
C VAL A 10 14.96 -0.28 6.88
N PHE A 11 13.97 0.56 6.55
CA PHE A 11 14.06 1.46 5.41
C PHE A 11 15.27 2.40 5.50
N ARG A 12 15.51 2.96 6.70
CA ARG A 12 16.66 3.85 6.94
C ARG A 12 18.00 3.12 6.83
N SER A 13 18.10 1.88 7.34
CA SER A 13 19.33 1.09 7.22
C SER A 13 19.65 0.77 5.76
N GLN A 14 18.63 0.47 4.96
CA GLN A 14 18.80 0.17 3.52
C GLN A 14 19.27 1.38 2.71
N ARG A 15 18.82 2.60 3.03
CA ARG A 15 19.22 3.81 2.28
C ARG A 15 20.54 4.45 2.74
N GLN A 16 21.26 3.85 3.70
CA GLN A 16 22.43 4.45 4.36
C GLN A 16 22.19 5.89 4.87
N ALA A 17 20.92 6.26 5.07
CA ALA A 17 20.54 7.61 5.44
C ALA A 17 20.93 7.82 6.91
N ARG A 18 22.05 8.51 7.14
CA ARG A 18 22.50 8.95 8.47
C ARG A 18 21.56 10.05 8.99
N VAL A 19 20.30 9.71 9.27
CA VAL A 19 19.37 10.63 9.93
C VAL A 19 19.74 10.66 11.41
N PRO A 20 20.10 11.82 12.00
CA PRO A 20 20.39 11.92 13.42
C PRO A 20 19.20 11.41 14.25
N ARG A 21 19.48 10.65 15.33
CA ARG A 21 18.49 10.11 16.27
C ARG A 21 17.48 11.17 16.75
N THR A 22 17.88 12.44 16.79
CA THR A 22 17.05 13.57 17.24
C THR A 22 15.93 13.98 16.29
N LYS A 23 15.91 13.52 15.02
CA LYS A 23 14.80 13.74 14.08
C LYS A 23 13.84 12.56 13.98
N SER A 24 14.05 11.48 14.76
CA SER A 24 13.25 10.25 14.65
C SER A 24 11.81 10.40 15.15
N SER A 25 11.51 11.43 15.94
CA SER A 25 10.19 11.67 16.53
C SER A 25 9.23 12.48 15.66
N ASN A 26 9.72 13.20 14.64
CA ASN A 26 8.90 14.11 13.84
C ASN A 26 8.41 13.43 12.56
N ILE A 27 7.67 12.33 12.72
CA ILE A 27 6.90 11.73 11.62
C ILE A 27 5.66 12.60 11.43
N THR A 28 5.57 13.25 10.28
CA THR A 28 4.34 13.96 9.89
C THR A 28 3.39 12.95 9.29
N TRP A 29 2.23 12.77 9.93
CA TRP A 29 1.16 11.94 9.39
C TRP A 29 0.31 12.76 8.43
N ILE A 30 0.27 12.34 7.17
CA ILE A 30 -0.49 13.02 6.12
C ILE A 30 -1.69 12.14 5.77
N LYS A 31 -2.88 12.76 5.69
CA LYS A 31 -4.07 12.09 5.14
C LYS A 31 -4.05 12.25 3.63
N VAL A 32 -3.81 11.14 2.94
CA VAL A 32 -3.88 11.05 1.48
C VAL A 32 -5.30 10.62 1.07
N GLN A 33 -5.81 11.17 -0.02
CA GLN A 33 -7.05 10.70 -0.63
C GLN A 33 -6.88 9.30 -1.19
N CYS A 34 -7.85 8.43 -1.00
CA CYS A 34 -7.85 7.09 -1.59
C CYS A 34 -9.29 6.67 -1.96
N PRO A 35 -9.45 5.69 -2.87
CA PRO A 35 -10.77 5.18 -3.23
C PRO A 35 -11.48 4.61 -2.00
N LEU A 36 -12.71 5.05 -1.78
CA LEU A 36 -13.50 4.68 -0.60
C LEU A 36 -14.13 3.30 -0.79
N GLN A 37 -14.17 2.49 0.25
CA GLN A 37 -14.94 1.25 0.25
C GLN A 37 -16.36 1.51 0.79
N ARG A 38 -17.39 1.03 0.09
CA ARG A 38 -18.79 1.17 0.53
C ARG A 38 -19.32 -0.01 1.34
N ASN A 39 -18.77 -1.21 1.13
CA ASN A 39 -19.12 -2.40 1.90
C ASN A 39 -18.13 -2.62 3.06
N GLY A 40 -18.35 -3.64 3.89
CA GLY A 40 -17.48 -3.97 5.02
C GLY A 40 -16.48 -5.11 4.79
N ILE A 41 -16.44 -5.71 3.60
CA ILE A 41 -15.77 -7.02 3.37
C ILE A 41 -14.55 -6.95 2.44
N ASP A 42 -14.47 -5.94 1.58
CA ASP A 42 -13.40 -5.80 0.58
C ASP A 42 -12.18 -4.98 1.04
N CYS A 43 -12.06 -4.66 2.34
CA CYS A 43 -11.04 -3.70 2.83
C CYS A 43 -9.61 -4.14 2.50
N GLY A 44 -9.33 -5.44 2.60
CA GLY A 44 -8.04 -6.01 2.22
C GLY A 44 -7.72 -5.78 0.74
N TYR A 45 -8.69 -5.99 -0.15
CA TYR A 45 -8.51 -5.81 -1.59
C TYR A 45 -8.32 -4.35 -1.99
N PHE A 46 -9.01 -3.42 -1.30
CA PHE A 46 -8.78 -1.98 -1.48
C PHE A 46 -7.35 -1.60 -1.11
N VAL A 47 -6.86 -2.05 0.05
CA VAL A 47 -5.48 -1.79 0.49
C VAL A 47 -4.47 -2.38 -0.48
N MET A 48 -4.67 -3.65 -0.90
CA MET A 48 -3.76 -4.31 -1.85
C MET A 48 -3.68 -3.56 -3.18
N ARG A 49 -4.82 -3.14 -3.74
CA ARG A 49 -4.85 -2.38 -4.98
C ARG A 49 -4.15 -1.04 -4.85
N PHE A 50 -4.46 -0.30 -3.77
CA PHE A 50 -3.86 1.00 -3.49
C PHE A 50 -2.34 0.91 -3.38
N MET A 51 -1.83 -0.12 -2.68
CA MET A 51 -0.39 -0.37 -2.55
C MET A 51 0.25 -0.71 -3.89
N ARG A 52 -0.41 -1.52 -4.74
CA ARG A 52 0.07 -1.83 -6.09
C ARG A 52 0.17 -0.58 -6.96
N GLU A 53 -0.82 0.30 -6.89
CA GLU A 53 -0.85 1.57 -7.62
C GLU A 53 0.28 2.52 -7.16
N ILE A 54 0.60 2.58 -5.86
CA ILE A 54 1.77 3.31 -5.34
C ILE A 54 3.08 2.75 -5.91
N ILE A 55 3.25 1.42 -5.90
CA ILE A 55 4.47 0.77 -6.38
C ILE A 55 4.64 1.01 -7.88
N ASN A 56 3.56 0.88 -8.66
CA ASN A 56 3.59 1.05 -10.11
C ASN A 56 3.92 2.48 -10.55
N MET A 57 3.46 3.48 -9.80
CA MET A 57 3.83 4.88 -10.05
C MET A 57 5.33 5.12 -9.87
N ASN A 58 5.97 4.35 -8.98
CA ASN A 58 7.40 4.40 -8.73
C ASN A 58 7.91 5.83 -8.47
N GLN A 59 7.08 6.64 -7.80
CA GLN A 59 7.41 7.99 -7.40
C GLN A 59 8.03 8.00 -5.99
N ILE A 60 8.79 9.05 -5.69
CA ILE A 60 9.41 9.23 -4.38
C ILE A 60 8.41 9.65 -3.29
N GLU A 61 7.24 10.17 -3.69
CA GLU A 61 6.17 10.67 -2.81
C GLU A 61 4.80 10.25 -3.34
N ILE A 62 3.83 10.16 -2.42
CA ILE A 62 2.42 9.93 -2.76
C ILE A 62 1.71 11.28 -2.66
N PRO A 63 1.11 11.79 -3.76
CA PRO A 63 0.37 13.05 -3.73
C PRO A 63 -0.79 13.01 -2.74
N ILE A 64 -1.08 14.12 -2.06
CA ILE A 64 -2.21 14.23 -1.12
C ILE A 64 -3.54 13.92 -1.81
N THR A 65 -3.69 14.32 -3.07
CA THR A 65 -4.89 14.12 -3.89
C THR A 65 -4.89 12.79 -4.65
N TYR A 66 -3.93 11.91 -4.35
CA TYR A 66 -3.66 10.67 -5.07
C TYR A 66 -3.15 10.86 -6.51
N PHE A 67 -2.69 9.78 -7.13
CA PHE A 67 -2.19 9.78 -8.51
C PHE A 67 -3.34 9.93 -9.50
N ASP A 68 -3.23 10.85 -10.46
CA ASP A 68 -4.31 11.19 -11.37
C ASP A 68 -4.70 10.02 -12.28
N GLU A 69 -3.73 9.18 -12.69
CA GLU A 69 -3.96 8.02 -13.55
C GLU A 69 -4.79 6.91 -12.86
N TYR A 70 -4.79 6.88 -11.52
CA TYR A 70 -5.52 5.88 -10.72
C TYR A 70 -6.68 6.49 -9.94
N LYS A 71 -6.88 7.81 -10.07
CA LYS A 71 -7.85 8.55 -9.28
C LYS A 71 -9.26 8.10 -9.60
N CYS A 72 -9.94 7.59 -8.57
CA CYS A 72 -11.35 7.25 -8.63
C CYS A 72 -11.97 7.38 -7.24
N ALA A 73 -13.29 7.60 -7.18
CA ALA A 73 -14.00 7.67 -5.90
C ALA A 73 -14.11 6.29 -5.23
N HIS A 74 -14.21 5.23 -6.04
CA HIS A 74 -14.36 3.84 -5.61
C HIS A 74 -13.73 2.92 -6.65
N TYR A 75 -13.09 1.85 -6.22
CA TYR A 75 -12.70 0.79 -7.14
C TYR A 75 -13.93 0.06 -7.67
N THR A 76 -13.89 -0.26 -8.97
CA THR A 76 -14.93 -1.07 -9.61
C THR A 76 -14.81 -2.53 -9.20
N ARG A 77 -15.89 -3.30 -9.38
CA ARG A 77 -15.85 -4.75 -9.14
C ARG A 77 -14.74 -5.42 -9.95
N LEU A 78 -14.63 -5.10 -11.24
CA LEU A 78 -13.59 -5.66 -12.12
C LEU A 78 -12.18 -5.38 -11.59
N GLN A 79 -11.96 -4.16 -11.10
CA GLN A 79 -10.69 -3.77 -10.49
C GLN A 79 -10.34 -4.58 -9.24
N LEU A 80 -11.34 -4.99 -8.46
CA LEU A 80 -11.15 -5.83 -7.27
C LEU A 80 -11.02 -7.32 -7.62
N GLU A 81 -11.77 -7.81 -8.60
CA GLU A 81 -11.64 -9.19 -9.09
C GLU A 81 -10.23 -9.46 -9.64
N GLN A 82 -9.62 -8.51 -10.35
CA GLN A 82 -8.21 -8.60 -10.77
C GLN A 82 -7.27 -8.87 -9.59
N ILE A 83 -7.46 -8.16 -8.46
CA ILE A 83 -6.64 -8.35 -7.26
C ILE A 83 -6.87 -9.73 -6.66
N LYS A 84 -8.12 -10.19 -6.64
CA LYS A 84 -8.48 -11.52 -6.13
C LYS A 84 -7.83 -12.62 -6.98
N GLU A 85 -7.95 -12.53 -8.30
CA GLU A 85 -7.38 -13.50 -9.24
C GLU A 85 -5.86 -13.57 -9.10
N GLU A 86 -5.18 -12.42 -9.09
CA GLU A 86 -3.72 -12.35 -8.90
C GLU A 86 -3.30 -12.95 -7.55
N LEU A 87 -4.04 -12.67 -6.48
CA LEU A 87 -3.77 -13.22 -5.15
C LEU A 87 -3.99 -14.73 -5.10
N CYS A 88 -5.08 -15.22 -5.67
CA CYS A 88 -5.37 -16.65 -5.78
C CYS A 88 -4.28 -17.37 -6.56
N GLN A 89 -3.88 -16.82 -7.71
CA GLN A 89 -2.81 -17.36 -8.53
C GLN A 89 -1.49 -17.44 -7.76
N TYR A 90 -1.12 -16.38 -7.04
CA TYR A 90 0.06 -16.39 -6.18
C TYR A 90 0.02 -17.49 -5.11
N PHE A 91 -1.13 -17.68 -4.44
CA PHE A 91 -1.26 -18.71 -3.42
C PHE A 91 -1.18 -20.13 -3.99
N ILE A 92 -1.76 -20.37 -5.18
CA ILE A 92 -1.66 -21.65 -5.89
C ILE A 92 -0.19 -21.92 -6.28
N GLU A 93 0.47 -20.95 -6.90
CA GLU A 93 1.87 -21.08 -7.34
C GLU A 93 2.83 -21.34 -6.18
N LYS A 94 2.62 -20.66 -5.06
CA LYS A 94 3.44 -20.84 -3.86
C LYS A 94 3.03 -22.05 -3.02
N ARG A 95 2.03 -22.84 -3.47
CA ARG A 95 1.45 -23.98 -2.74
C ARG A 95 1.05 -23.63 -1.30
N LEU A 96 0.64 -22.38 -1.10
CA LEU A 96 0.17 -21.88 0.20
C LEU A 96 -1.27 -22.32 0.48
N ILE A 97 -1.97 -22.77 -0.57
CA ILE A 97 -3.27 -23.42 -0.51
C ILE A 97 -3.19 -24.63 -1.44
N SER A 98 -3.47 -25.83 -0.93
CA SER A 98 -3.78 -27.01 -1.75
C SER A 98 -5.29 -27.10 -1.88
N ILE A 99 -5.78 -27.07 -3.12
CA ILE A 99 -7.17 -27.39 -3.47
C ILE A 99 -7.24 -28.87 -3.81
#